data_AF-A0A0Q9N0Z9-F1
#
_entry.id   AF-A0A0Q9N0Z9-F1
#
_cell.length_a   1.000
_cell.length_b   1.000
_cell.length_c   1.000
_cell.angle_alpha   90.00
_cell.angle_beta   90.00
_cell.angle_gamma   90.00
#
_symmetry.space_group_name_H-M   'P 1'
#
loop_
_entity.id
_entity.type
_entity.pdbx_description
1 polymer ?
#
loop_
_entity_poly.entity_id
_entity_poly.type
_entity_poly.pdbx_seq_one_letter_code
_entity_poly.pdbx_strand_id
1 'polypeptide(L)'
;MILTGCSSVPEDDRTTPPTVSESATTDTGAVSATTDTGAVSATEDPSSPSAGLIHAVHHQCDFGSKILRYLATGDNQGDPKLDTAFSQHVGVSLPQARAMADQSIERCDAAISKQEAAQASAAASAQAEASEAEAEAQASAMAAQDKADRLTREQKVCAPLGGTVQDGGDISADLCVSTNKGEATDEAHLSCASATIPFQPDGTLSAADIATFKEGYPGCFS
;
A
#
# COMPACT_ATOMS: atom_id res chain seq x y z
N MET A 1 15.41 -36.59 -13.47
CA MET A 1 16.78 -36.37 -14.00
C MET A 1 16.68 -36.01 -15.47
N ILE A 2 16.98 -34.77 -15.82
CA ILE A 2 17.94 -34.35 -16.85
C ILE A 2 18.13 -32.83 -16.63
N LEU A 3 19.39 -32.40 -16.58
CA LEU A 3 19.81 -31.00 -16.48
C LEU A 3 20.04 -30.44 -17.90
N THR A 4 20.41 -29.15 -17.96
CA THR A 4 20.92 -28.37 -19.12
C THR A 4 19.87 -27.40 -19.69
N GLY A 5 20.15 -26.09 -19.78
CA GLY A 5 21.36 -25.40 -19.35
C GLY A 5 21.26 -23.87 -19.36
N CYS A 6 22.24 -23.22 -18.74
CA CYS A 6 22.35 -21.77 -18.59
C CYS A 6 23.00 -21.10 -19.83
N SER A 7 22.66 -19.83 -20.09
CA SER A 7 23.47 -18.75 -20.71
C SER A 7 22.55 -17.64 -21.21
N SER A 8 22.81 -16.33 -21.10
CA SER A 8 23.85 -15.58 -20.37
C SER A 8 23.36 -14.14 -20.13
N VAL A 9 23.92 -13.47 -19.12
CA VAL A 9 23.79 -12.02 -18.86
C VAL A 9 24.69 -11.22 -19.82
N PRO A 10 24.37 -9.95 -20.11
CA PRO A 10 25.40 -8.91 -19.92
C PRO A 10 24.93 -7.76 -19.02
N GLU A 11 25.86 -7.24 -18.21
CA GLU A 11 25.70 -6.06 -17.35
C GLU A 11 26.23 -4.79 -18.05
N ASP A 12 25.65 -3.64 -17.72
CA ASP A 12 26.22 -2.27 -17.68
C ASP A 12 25.03 -1.28 -17.73
N ASP A 13 24.95 -0.13 -17.07
CA ASP A 13 25.54 0.55 -15.90
C ASP A 13 24.82 1.93 -15.88
N ARG A 14 24.85 2.65 -14.75
CA ARG A 14 24.54 4.10 -14.57
C ARG A 14 23.09 4.57 -14.38
N THR A 15 22.75 4.72 -13.11
CA THR A 15 22.63 6.03 -12.43
C THR A 15 21.79 7.15 -13.06
N THR A 16 20.60 7.39 -12.49
CA THR A 16 20.13 8.77 -12.18
C THR A 16 19.15 8.80 -11.00
N PRO A 17 19.36 9.62 -9.96
CA PRO A 17 18.32 9.99 -8.99
C PRO A 17 17.59 11.29 -9.40
N PRO A 18 16.30 11.47 -9.07
CA PRO A 18 15.58 12.72 -9.31
C PRO A 18 15.76 13.73 -8.16
N THR A 19 16.25 14.92 -8.51
CA THR A 19 16.60 16.05 -7.61
C THR A 19 16.54 17.33 -8.47
N VAL A 20 15.77 18.40 -8.22
CA VAL A 20 14.79 18.83 -7.20
C VAL A 20 13.82 19.85 -7.87
N SER A 21 12.71 20.22 -7.22
CA SER A 21 12.32 21.65 -7.17
C SER A 21 11.26 21.97 -6.11
N GLU A 22 11.65 22.79 -5.12
CA GLU A 22 10.73 23.56 -4.30
C GLU A 22 10.06 24.67 -5.11
N SER A 23 8.87 25.10 -4.68
CA SER A 23 8.46 26.50 -4.72
C SER A 23 7.47 26.76 -3.58
N ALA A 24 7.95 27.46 -2.55
CA ALA A 24 7.13 27.80 -1.40
C ALA A 24 6.05 28.83 -1.75
N THR A 25 4.91 28.76 -1.07
CA THR A 25 4.06 29.94 -0.84
C THR A 25 3.59 29.94 0.60
N THR A 26 3.83 31.08 1.25
CA THR A 26 3.49 31.34 2.65
C THR A 26 1.98 31.46 2.84
N ASP A 27 1.43 30.86 3.89
CA ASP A 27 0.29 31.47 4.56
C ASP A 27 0.40 31.35 6.10
N THR A 28 -0.16 32.34 6.79
CA THR A 28 0.05 32.63 8.21
C THR A 28 -1.22 32.38 9.00
N GLY A 29 -1.25 31.27 9.75
CA GLY A 29 -2.42 30.86 10.56
C GLY A 29 -2.04 30.48 11.99
N ALA A 30 -1.61 31.46 12.79
CA ALA A 30 -1.24 31.21 14.19
C ALA A 30 -2.47 30.99 15.08
N VAL A 31 -2.47 29.89 15.85
CA VAL A 31 -3.22 29.78 17.11
C VAL A 31 -2.27 29.45 18.25
N SER A 32 -2.07 30.42 19.13
CA SER A 32 -1.21 30.27 20.30
C SER A 32 -1.86 29.39 21.37
N ALA A 33 -1.13 28.42 21.88
CA ALA A 33 -1.30 27.89 23.23
C ALA A 33 0.02 28.06 23.99
N THR A 34 -0.04 28.74 25.12
CA THR A 34 1.12 29.18 25.90
C THR A 34 1.72 28.07 26.77
N THR A 35 3.06 28.00 26.73
CA THR A 35 3.97 27.83 27.89
C THR A 35 3.62 26.77 28.96
N ASP A 36 4.46 25.74 29.07
CA ASP A 36 5.17 25.53 30.34
C ASP A 36 6.59 24.96 30.14
N THR A 37 7.42 25.11 31.17
CA THR A 37 8.87 24.97 31.17
C THR A 37 9.30 23.55 31.55
N GLY A 38 9.83 22.80 30.58
CA GLY A 38 10.34 21.43 30.78
C GLY A 38 11.84 21.30 30.52
N ALA A 39 12.67 22.08 31.21
CA ALA A 39 14.12 21.96 31.10
C ALA A 39 14.64 20.74 31.89
N VAL A 40 15.12 19.70 31.19
CA VAL A 40 16.10 18.76 31.74
C VAL A 40 17.20 18.49 30.72
N SER A 41 18.35 19.12 30.95
CA SER A 41 19.63 18.63 30.44
C SER A 41 20.02 17.36 31.18
N ALA A 42 20.46 16.34 30.45
CA ALA A 42 21.61 15.52 30.85
C ALA A 42 22.15 14.78 29.63
N THR A 43 23.20 15.32 29.00
CA THR A 43 24.18 14.46 28.33
C THR A 43 24.90 13.73 29.46
N GLU A 44 24.60 12.45 29.69
CA GLU A 44 25.27 11.71 30.77
C GLU A 44 26.74 11.46 30.40
N ASP A 45 27.61 12.16 31.12
CA ASP A 45 29.05 11.94 31.14
C ASP A 45 29.31 10.51 31.66
N PRO A 46 30.06 9.63 30.95
CA PRO A 46 30.27 8.23 31.31
C PRO A 46 31.15 8.00 32.55
N SER A 47 31.28 9.02 33.41
CA SER A 47 32.29 9.14 34.47
C SER A 47 31.70 9.24 35.89
N SER A 48 30.42 8.94 36.11
CA SER A 48 29.78 9.05 37.43
C SER A 48 29.76 7.71 38.20
N PRO A 49 30.58 7.53 39.26
CA PRO A 49 30.77 6.23 39.92
C PRO A 49 29.63 5.79 40.86
N SER A 50 28.46 6.45 40.80
CA SER A 50 27.29 6.16 41.63
C SER A 50 26.06 5.66 40.86
N ALA A 51 26.07 5.70 39.52
CA ALA A 51 24.96 5.18 38.70
C ALA A 51 24.84 3.66 38.87
N GLY A 52 23.60 3.16 39.03
CA GLY A 52 23.30 1.72 39.02
C GLY A 52 23.54 1.09 37.65
N LEU A 53 23.19 -0.19 37.50
CA LEU A 53 23.04 -0.77 36.16
C LEU A 53 21.91 -0.05 35.41
N ILE A 54 21.99 -0.01 34.09
CA ILE A 54 20.89 0.49 33.25
C ILE A 54 19.64 -0.36 33.47
N HIS A 55 18.47 0.26 33.31
CA HIS A 55 17.20 -0.46 33.38
C HIS A 55 16.91 -1.16 32.04
N ALA A 56 16.69 -2.47 32.08
CA ALA A 56 16.26 -3.24 30.92
C ALA A 56 14.83 -2.84 30.50
N VAL A 57 14.65 -2.56 29.21
CA VAL A 57 13.32 -2.23 28.65
C VAL A 57 12.43 -3.48 28.62
N HIS A 58 12.99 -4.64 28.29
CA HIS A 58 12.27 -5.91 28.29
C HIS A 58 12.71 -6.74 29.50
N HIS A 59 11.75 -7.26 30.27
CA HIS A 59 12.01 -8.03 31.51
C HIS A 59 13.03 -9.19 31.33
N GLN A 60 13.05 -9.80 30.16
CA GLN A 60 13.95 -10.90 29.78
C GLN A 60 15.43 -10.47 29.62
N CYS A 61 15.69 -9.16 29.54
CA CYS A 61 17.02 -8.57 29.51
C CYS A 61 17.53 -8.12 30.89
N ASP A 62 16.70 -8.16 31.95
CA ASP A 62 17.11 -7.82 33.33
C ASP A 62 17.94 -8.94 33.98
N PHE A 63 19.16 -9.12 33.46
CA PHE A 63 20.15 -10.09 33.95
C PHE A 63 21.47 -9.45 34.35
N GLY A 64 21.63 -8.12 34.25
CA GLY A 64 22.90 -7.44 34.53
C GLY A 64 23.44 -7.71 35.95
N SER A 65 22.57 -7.85 36.95
CA SER A 65 22.97 -8.23 38.31
C SER A 65 23.57 -9.64 38.41
N LYS A 66 23.16 -10.57 37.52
CA LYS A 66 23.78 -11.91 37.42
C LYS A 66 25.17 -11.82 36.79
N ILE A 67 25.33 -10.98 35.76
CA ILE A 67 26.63 -10.71 35.13
C ILE A 67 27.58 -10.07 36.14
N LEU A 68 27.16 -9.02 36.86
CA LEU A 68 27.99 -8.39 37.90
C LEU A 68 28.50 -9.38 38.94
N ARG A 69 27.60 -10.25 39.45
CA ARG A 69 27.98 -11.28 40.42
C ARG A 69 28.98 -12.26 39.80
N TYR A 70 28.71 -12.77 38.60
CA TYR A 70 29.61 -13.70 37.91
C TYR A 70 31.00 -13.08 37.68
N LEU A 71 31.07 -11.85 37.16
CA LEU A 71 32.34 -11.15 36.94
C LEU A 71 33.09 -10.90 38.26
N ALA A 72 32.39 -10.75 39.39
CA ALA A 72 33.00 -10.58 40.71
C ALA A 72 33.46 -11.88 41.39
N THR A 73 32.80 -13.02 41.13
CA THR A 73 33.00 -14.26 41.92
C THR A 73 33.39 -15.51 41.10
N GLY A 74 33.15 -15.51 39.80
CA GLY A 74 33.21 -16.71 38.95
C GLY A 74 32.03 -17.68 39.14
N ASP A 75 31.05 -17.37 40.01
CA ASP A 75 29.89 -18.22 40.27
C ASP A 75 28.82 -18.03 39.19
N ASN A 76 28.76 -18.98 38.25
CA ASN A 76 27.77 -19.03 37.17
C ASN A 76 26.34 -19.39 37.64
N GLN A 77 26.17 -19.88 38.87
CA GLN A 77 24.92 -20.44 39.41
C GLN A 77 24.22 -21.46 38.49
N GLY A 78 25.00 -22.23 37.73
CA GLY A 78 24.49 -23.21 36.78
C GLY A 78 24.02 -22.63 35.44
N ASP A 79 24.29 -21.35 35.13
CA ASP A 79 24.08 -20.78 33.79
C ASP A 79 25.38 -20.86 32.94
N PRO A 80 25.53 -21.87 32.07
CA PRO A 80 26.74 -22.03 31.26
C PRO A 80 26.92 -20.92 30.21
N LYS A 81 25.90 -20.09 29.96
CA LYS A 81 26.05 -18.92 29.07
C LYS A 81 26.97 -17.88 29.69
N LEU A 82 27.00 -17.76 31.02
CA LEU A 82 27.89 -16.84 31.72
C LEU A 82 29.37 -17.24 31.53
N ASP A 83 29.70 -18.52 31.67
CA ASP A 83 31.05 -19.01 31.36
C ASP A 83 31.42 -18.80 29.89
N THR A 84 30.50 -19.10 28.99
CA THR A 84 30.70 -18.96 27.54
C THR A 84 30.98 -17.51 27.13
N ALA A 85 30.30 -16.55 27.74
CA ALA A 85 30.40 -15.13 27.38
C ALA A 85 31.45 -14.34 28.20
N PHE A 86 31.71 -14.73 29.45
CA PHE A 86 32.39 -13.87 30.43
C PHE A 86 33.55 -14.52 31.19
N SER A 87 33.87 -15.80 30.99
CA SER A 87 34.93 -16.50 31.75
C SER A 87 36.30 -15.82 31.70
N GLN A 88 36.65 -15.18 30.57
CA GLN A 88 37.91 -14.41 30.41
C GLN A 88 37.92 -13.07 31.17
N HIS A 89 36.81 -12.70 31.79
CA HIS A 89 36.58 -11.41 32.45
C HIS A 89 36.23 -11.54 33.94
N VAL A 90 36.33 -12.74 34.53
CA VAL A 90 36.19 -12.91 35.97
C VAL A 90 37.34 -12.19 36.70
N GLY A 91 37.02 -11.41 37.72
CA GLY A 91 37.96 -10.60 38.50
C GLY A 91 38.26 -9.21 37.93
N VAL A 92 37.56 -8.75 36.89
CA VAL A 92 37.70 -7.37 36.38
C VAL A 92 37.22 -6.33 37.40
N SER A 93 37.66 -5.08 37.23
CA SER A 93 37.25 -3.96 38.08
C SER A 93 35.73 -3.73 38.03
N LEU A 94 35.12 -3.29 39.13
CA LEU A 94 33.67 -3.04 39.19
C LEU A 94 33.14 -2.08 38.11
N PRO A 95 33.83 -0.97 37.74
CA PRO A 95 33.39 -0.14 36.61
C PRO A 95 33.36 -0.90 35.28
N GLN A 96 34.37 -1.74 35.02
CA GLN A 96 34.41 -2.58 33.82
C GLN A 96 33.31 -3.64 33.84
N ALA A 97 33.05 -4.26 34.99
CA ALA A 97 31.97 -5.23 35.14
C ALA A 97 30.58 -4.62 34.89
N ARG A 98 30.34 -3.38 35.33
CA ARG A 98 29.11 -2.61 35.03
C ARG A 98 28.97 -2.38 33.54
N ALA A 99 29.96 -1.77 32.90
CA ALA A 99 29.94 -1.53 31.45
C ALA A 99 29.66 -2.81 30.62
N MET A 100 30.20 -3.96 31.04
CA MET A 100 29.92 -5.25 30.39
C MET A 100 28.49 -5.76 30.62
N ALA A 101 27.94 -5.57 31.82
CA ALA A 101 26.56 -5.91 32.14
C ALA A 101 25.56 -5.00 31.41
N ASP A 102 25.78 -3.69 31.44
CA ASP A 102 24.96 -2.66 30.79
C ASP A 102 24.93 -2.88 29.26
N GLN A 103 26.10 -3.05 28.63
CA GLN A 103 26.18 -3.35 27.19
C GLN A 103 25.48 -4.68 26.81
N SER A 104 25.36 -5.62 27.74
CA SER A 104 24.66 -6.88 27.52
C SER A 104 23.14 -6.74 27.63
N ILE A 105 22.67 -5.87 28.53
CA ILE A 105 21.26 -5.45 28.61
C ILE A 105 20.87 -4.71 27.31
N GLU A 106 21.62 -3.68 26.93
CA GLU A 106 21.42 -2.91 25.68
C GLU A 106 21.33 -3.79 24.44
N ARG A 107 22.27 -4.73 24.27
CA ARG A 107 22.28 -5.64 23.13
C ARG A 107 21.08 -6.59 23.10
N CYS A 108 20.58 -6.99 24.28
CA CYS A 108 19.39 -7.80 24.40
C CYS A 108 18.14 -6.98 24.03
N ASP A 109 17.97 -5.79 24.63
CA ASP A 109 16.83 -4.91 24.37
C ASP A 109 16.75 -4.49 22.90
N ALA A 110 17.88 -4.07 22.31
CA ALA A 110 17.95 -3.68 20.90
C ALA A 110 17.61 -4.84 19.94
N ALA A 111 17.94 -6.08 20.30
CA ALA A 111 17.60 -7.26 19.50
C ALA A 111 16.09 -7.54 19.53
N ILE A 112 15.45 -7.42 20.71
CA ILE A 112 14.01 -7.65 20.87
C ILE A 112 13.20 -6.52 20.23
N SER A 113 13.53 -5.24 20.49
CA SER A 113 12.82 -4.12 19.84
C SER A 113 12.94 -4.18 18.31
N LYS A 114 14.09 -4.62 17.76
CA LYS A 114 14.24 -4.85 16.32
C LYS A 114 13.33 -5.98 15.81
N GLN A 115 13.18 -7.07 16.57
CA GLN A 115 12.28 -8.16 16.24
C GLN A 115 10.81 -7.71 16.27
N GLU A 116 10.39 -7.01 17.33
CA GLU A 116 9.04 -6.49 17.49
C GLU A 116 8.69 -5.47 16.39
N ALA A 117 9.60 -4.55 16.07
CA ALA A 117 9.42 -3.61 14.97
C ALA A 117 9.28 -4.31 13.60
N ALA A 118 10.06 -5.37 13.35
CA ALA A 118 9.95 -6.17 12.13
C ALA A 118 8.60 -6.91 12.05
N GLN A 119 8.11 -7.47 13.16
CA GLN A 119 6.80 -8.13 13.24
C GLN A 119 5.66 -7.13 13.03
N ALA A 120 5.71 -5.97 13.67
CA ALA A 120 4.72 -4.90 13.49
C ALA A 120 4.70 -4.39 12.04
N SER A 121 5.87 -4.19 11.43
CA SER A 121 5.97 -3.78 10.01
C SER A 121 5.38 -4.83 9.08
N ALA A 122 5.68 -6.12 9.27
CA ALA A 122 5.13 -7.20 8.44
C ALA A 122 3.60 -7.32 8.57
N ALA A 123 3.06 -7.17 9.78
CA ALA A 123 1.62 -7.15 10.02
C ALA A 123 0.93 -5.95 9.35
N ALA A 124 1.55 -4.76 9.43
CA ALA A 124 1.03 -3.56 8.77
C ALA A 124 1.02 -3.69 7.23
N SER A 125 2.08 -4.23 6.63
CA SER A 125 2.13 -4.50 5.18
C SER A 125 1.04 -5.48 4.75
N ALA A 126 0.89 -6.61 5.45
CA ALA A 126 -0.14 -7.60 5.14
C ALA A 126 -1.57 -7.03 5.29
N GLN A 127 -1.80 -6.14 6.27
CA GLN A 127 -3.09 -5.46 6.43
C GLN A 127 -3.35 -4.45 5.30
N ALA A 128 -2.32 -3.75 4.82
CA ALA A 128 -2.46 -2.82 3.69
C ALA A 128 -2.81 -3.57 2.39
N GLU A 129 -2.08 -4.64 2.07
CA GLU A 129 -2.33 -5.51 0.90
C GLU A 129 -3.75 -6.10 0.93
N ALA A 130 -4.21 -6.57 2.10
CA ALA A 130 -5.58 -7.08 2.26
C ALA A 130 -6.64 -5.98 2.04
N SER A 131 -6.36 -4.76 2.51
CA SER A 131 -7.29 -3.61 2.37
C SER A 131 -7.37 -3.11 0.93
N GLU A 132 -6.25 -3.15 0.19
CA GLU A 132 -6.18 -2.83 -1.23
C GLU A 132 -6.99 -3.85 -2.05
N ALA A 133 -6.74 -5.15 -1.85
CA ALA A 133 -7.48 -6.21 -2.53
C ALA A 133 -8.99 -6.19 -2.22
N GLU A 134 -9.39 -5.84 -0.99
CA GLU A 134 -10.81 -5.66 -0.67
C GLU A 134 -11.41 -4.44 -1.39
N ALA A 135 -10.71 -3.31 -1.44
CA ALA A 135 -11.16 -2.12 -2.15
C ALA A 135 -11.29 -2.36 -3.67
N GLU A 136 -10.34 -3.05 -4.29
CA GLU A 136 -10.40 -3.44 -5.71
C GLU A 136 -11.59 -4.37 -6.00
N ALA A 137 -11.84 -5.35 -5.12
CA ALA A 137 -12.97 -6.26 -5.24
C ALA A 137 -14.32 -5.54 -5.10
N GLN A 138 -14.45 -4.61 -4.14
CA GLN A 138 -15.64 -3.78 -3.98
C GLN A 138 -15.86 -2.86 -5.19
N ALA A 139 -14.83 -2.17 -5.68
CA ALA A 139 -14.90 -1.31 -6.87
C ALA A 139 -15.30 -2.10 -8.13
N SER A 140 -14.73 -3.29 -8.32
CA SER A 140 -15.07 -4.19 -9.43
C SER A 140 -16.51 -4.69 -9.36
N ALA A 141 -17.00 -5.02 -8.17
CA ALA A 141 -18.39 -5.44 -7.96
C ALA A 141 -19.38 -4.29 -8.23
N MET A 142 -19.07 -3.07 -7.78
CA MET A 142 -19.87 -1.88 -8.07
C MET A 142 -19.90 -1.57 -9.58
N ALA A 143 -18.75 -1.59 -10.25
CA ALA A 143 -18.69 -1.36 -11.71
C ALA A 143 -19.48 -2.41 -12.50
N ALA A 144 -19.47 -3.67 -12.07
CA ALA A 144 -20.28 -4.72 -12.68
C ALA A 144 -21.79 -4.50 -12.47
N GLN A 145 -22.19 -4.06 -11.27
CA GLN A 145 -23.58 -3.68 -10.98
C GLN A 145 -24.02 -2.47 -11.82
N ASP A 146 -23.21 -1.41 -11.87
CA ASP A 146 -23.50 -0.21 -12.65
C ASP A 146 -23.63 -0.52 -14.15
N LYS A 147 -22.78 -1.41 -14.71
CA LYS A 147 -22.94 -1.87 -16.11
C LYS A 147 -24.24 -2.65 -16.31
N ALA A 148 -24.64 -3.53 -15.38
CA ALA A 148 -25.89 -4.28 -15.48
C ALA A 148 -27.14 -3.36 -15.38
N ASP A 149 -27.12 -2.39 -14.47
CA ASP A 149 -28.19 -1.40 -14.32
C ASP A 149 -28.25 -0.46 -15.53
N ARG A 150 -27.10 -0.09 -16.13
CA ARG A 150 -27.04 0.70 -17.36
C ARG A 150 -27.62 -0.06 -18.56
N LEU A 151 -27.16 -1.30 -18.82
CA LEU A 151 -27.68 -2.16 -19.88
C LEU A 151 -29.21 -2.35 -19.78
N THR A 152 -29.74 -2.44 -18.55
CA THR A 152 -31.19 -2.53 -18.30
C THR A 152 -31.93 -1.25 -18.71
N ARG A 153 -31.36 -0.06 -18.47
CA ARG A 153 -31.92 1.22 -18.93
C ARG A 153 -31.83 1.35 -20.45
N GLU A 154 -30.68 1.04 -21.02
CA GLU A 154 -30.40 1.10 -22.46
C GLU A 154 -31.39 0.22 -23.26
N GLN A 155 -31.58 -1.04 -22.86
CA GLN A 155 -32.55 -1.95 -23.48
C GLN A 155 -33.97 -1.39 -23.43
N LYS A 156 -34.36 -0.78 -22.31
CA LYS A 156 -35.69 -0.18 -22.12
C LYS A 156 -35.94 1.05 -23.01
N VAL A 157 -34.88 1.80 -23.35
CA VAL A 157 -34.97 3.00 -24.19
C VAL A 157 -34.85 2.67 -25.69
N CYS A 158 -34.06 1.65 -26.06
CA CYS A 158 -33.84 1.27 -27.45
C CYS A 158 -34.91 0.34 -28.04
N ALA A 159 -35.47 -0.59 -27.25
CA ALA A 159 -36.50 -1.51 -27.74
C ALA A 159 -37.76 -0.80 -28.32
N PRO A 160 -38.29 0.30 -27.74
CA PRO A 160 -39.39 1.06 -28.32
C PRO A 160 -39.09 1.68 -29.70
N LEU A 161 -37.82 1.93 -30.02
CA LEU A 161 -37.39 2.44 -31.33
C LEU A 161 -37.26 1.32 -32.38
N GLY A 162 -37.49 0.05 -32.01
CA GLY A 162 -37.23 -1.10 -32.87
C GLY A 162 -35.75 -1.48 -32.96
N GLY A 163 -34.93 -1.11 -31.97
CA GLY A 163 -33.52 -1.43 -31.91
C GLY A 163 -33.15 -2.47 -30.83
N THR A 164 -31.91 -2.94 -30.88
CA THR A 164 -31.24 -3.76 -29.86
C THR A 164 -29.95 -3.10 -29.39
N VAL A 165 -29.61 -3.26 -28.12
CA VAL A 165 -28.33 -2.81 -27.56
C VAL A 165 -27.20 -3.71 -28.06
N GLN A 166 -26.14 -3.10 -28.59
CA GLN A 166 -24.88 -3.74 -28.91
C GLN A 166 -23.77 -3.14 -28.04
N ASP A 167 -22.94 -4.00 -27.43
CA ASP A 167 -21.83 -3.57 -26.58
C ASP A 167 -20.81 -2.77 -27.41
N GLY A 168 -20.47 -1.57 -26.96
CA GLY A 168 -19.51 -0.68 -27.61
C GLY A 168 -18.05 -1.11 -27.41
N GLY A 169 -17.78 -2.00 -26.44
CA GLY A 169 -16.45 -2.33 -25.96
C GLY A 169 -15.85 -1.24 -25.08
N ASP A 170 -14.64 -1.48 -24.58
CA ASP A 170 -14.02 -0.69 -23.48
C ASP A 170 -13.75 0.79 -23.79
N ILE A 171 -13.86 1.21 -25.06
CA ILE A 171 -13.51 2.56 -25.54
C ILE A 171 -14.66 3.29 -26.25
N SER A 172 -15.87 2.74 -26.27
CA SER A 172 -17.01 3.36 -26.95
C SER A 172 -18.29 3.12 -26.17
N ALA A 173 -19.22 4.07 -26.24
CA ALA A 173 -20.53 3.90 -25.66
C ALA A 173 -21.26 2.73 -26.34
N ASP A 174 -22.12 2.05 -25.58
CA ASP A 174 -23.04 1.06 -26.13
C ASP A 174 -23.92 1.71 -27.21
N LEU A 175 -24.38 0.91 -28.17
CA LEU A 175 -25.12 1.40 -29.34
C LEU A 175 -26.53 0.81 -29.40
N CYS A 176 -27.52 1.66 -29.66
CA CYS A 176 -28.84 1.22 -30.09
C CYS A 176 -28.83 0.98 -31.61
N VAL A 177 -28.80 -0.28 -32.02
CA VAL A 177 -28.72 -0.71 -33.43
C VAL A 177 -30.10 -1.09 -33.93
N SER A 178 -30.51 -0.62 -35.11
CA SER A 178 -31.81 -0.98 -35.70
C SER A 178 -31.95 -2.49 -35.95
N THR A 179 -33.13 -3.04 -35.65
CA THR A 179 -33.51 -4.42 -36.05
C THR A 179 -34.36 -4.47 -37.32
N ASN A 180 -34.76 -3.31 -37.86
CA ASN A 180 -35.57 -3.23 -39.06
C ASN A 180 -34.76 -3.70 -40.28
N LYS A 181 -35.40 -4.52 -41.13
CA LYS A 181 -34.76 -5.07 -42.34
C LYS A 181 -35.14 -4.25 -43.56
N GLY A 182 -34.16 -3.66 -44.21
CA GLY A 182 -34.34 -2.90 -45.45
C GLY A 182 -33.16 -1.99 -45.75
N GLU A 183 -33.23 -1.35 -46.91
CA GLU A 183 -32.43 -0.18 -47.26
C GLU A 183 -33.12 1.06 -46.64
N ALA A 184 -32.38 2.05 -46.13
CA ALA A 184 -33.02 3.32 -45.82
C ALA A 184 -33.33 4.04 -47.14
N THR A 185 -34.33 4.91 -47.16
CA THR A 185 -34.92 5.42 -48.42
C THR A 185 -34.13 6.58 -49.06
N ASP A 186 -32.81 6.68 -48.85
CA ASP A 186 -31.94 7.66 -49.50
C ASP A 186 -30.69 6.99 -50.12
N GLU A 187 -30.03 7.68 -51.06
CA GLU A 187 -28.89 7.12 -51.82
C GLU A 187 -27.59 7.03 -51.00
N ALA A 188 -27.53 7.60 -49.79
CA ALA A 188 -26.35 7.59 -48.92
C ALA A 188 -26.41 6.47 -47.85
N HIS A 189 -27.61 6.09 -47.42
CA HIS A 189 -27.86 5.22 -46.27
C HIS A 189 -28.52 3.89 -46.69
N LEU A 190 -27.84 3.16 -47.56
CA LEU A 190 -28.34 1.96 -48.25
C LEU A 190 -28.74 0.76 -47.35
N SER A 191 -28.66 0.86 -46.01
CA SER A 191 -29.08 -0.21 -45.10
C SER A 191 -29.41 0.27 -43.70
N CYS A 192 -30.50 -0.26 -43.11
CA CYS A 192 -30.76 -0.13 -41.69
C CYS A 192 -29.72 -0.85 -40.80
N ALA A 193 -28.92 -1.76 -41.36
CA ALA A 193 -27.85 -2.44 -40.61
C ALA A 193 -26.71 -1.51 -40.15
N SER A 194 -26.58 -0.31 -40.74
CA SER A 194 -25.63 0.73 -40.29
C SER A 194 -26.31 1.86 -39.49
N ALA A 195 -27.61 1.75 -39.21
CA ALA A 195 -28.33 2.72 -38.40
C ALA A 195 -28.09 2.44 -36.91
N THR A 196 -27.22 3.24 -36.28
CA THR A 196 -26.80 3.08 -34.88
C THR A 196 -26.85 4.40 -34.12
N ILE A 197 -27.57 4.45 -32.98
CA ILE A 197 -27.65 5.64 -32.11
C ILE A 197 -26.80 5.37 -30.87
N PRO A 198 -25.79 6.19 -30.54
CA PRO A 198 -24.98 5.99 -29.35
C PRO A 198 -25.78 6.30 -28.07
N PHE A 199 -25.59 5.50 -27.03
CA PHE A 199 -26.08 5.82 -25.69
C PHE A 199 -25.23 6.90 -25.02
N GLN A 200 -25.91 7.71 -24.21
CA GLN A 200 -25.29 8.63 -23.26
C GLN A 200 -24.78 7.84 -22.04
N PRO A 201 -23.80 8.34 -21.27
CA PRO A 201 -23.20 7.60 -20.15
C PRO A 201 -24.17 7.15 -19.06
N ASP A 202 -25.35 7.78 -18.95
CA ASP A 202 -26.41 7.40 -18.02
C ASP A 202 -27.28 6.22 -18.50
N GLY A 203 -27.13 5.78 -19.75
CA GLY A 203 -27.92 4.74 -20.41
C GLY A 203 -29.16 5.28 -21.15
N THR A 204 -29.24 6.59 -21.42
CA THR A 204 -30.32 7.22 -22.20
C THR A 204 -29.90 7.49 -23.65
N LEU A 205 -30.88 7.77 -24.52
CA LEU A 205 -30.65 8.26 -25.88
C LEU A 205 -31.04 9.73 -25.96
N SER A 206 -30.17 10.55 -26.57
CA SER A 206 -30.46 11.97 -26.81
C SER A 206 -31.62 12.12 -27.80
N ALA A 207 -32.56 13.02 -27.51
CA ALA A 207 -33.64 13.34 -28.43
C ALA A 207 -33.13 13.95 -29.76
N ALA A 208 -31.99 14.65 -29.73
CA ALA A 208 -31.36 15.19 -30.92
C ALA A 208 -30.73 14.09 -31.78
N ASP A 209 -30.08 13.10 -31.16
CA ASP A 209 -29.48 11.96 -31.86
C ASP A 209 -30.58 11.10 -32.47
N ILE A 210 -31.65 10.79 -31.72
CA ILE A 210 -32.82 10.08 -32.25
C ILE A 210 -33.43 10.80 -33.46
N ALA A 211 -33.59 12.12 -33.40
CA ALA A 211 -34.12 12.90 -34.52
C ALA A 211 -33.19 12.83 -35.75
N THR A 212 -31.89 13.04 -35.55
CA THR A 212 -30.87 13.01 -36.61
C THR A 212 -30.79 11.64 -37.28
N PHE A 213 -30.80 10.55 -36.51
CA PHE A 213 -30.78 9.20 -37.06
C PHE A 213 -32.12 8.79 -37.69
N LYS A 214 -33.27 9.32 -37.24
CA LYS A 214 -34.55 9.11 -37.95
C LYS A 214 -34.64 9.88 -39.27
N GLU A 215 -33.99 11.04 -39.36
CA GLU A 215 -33.92 11.84 -40.59
C GLU A 215 -32.96 11.22 -41.62
N GLY A 216 -31.77 10.78 -41.18
CA GLY A 216 -30.77 10.13 -42.05
C GLY A 216 -31.04 8.66 -42.35
N TYR A 217 -31.72 7.91 -41.48
CA TYR A 217 -32.09 6.51 -41.70
C TYR A 217 -33.60 6.31 -41.65
N PRO A 218 -34.36 6.91 -42.60
CA PRO A 218 -35.81 6.84 -42.62
C PRO A 218 -36.31 5.39 -42.70
N GLY A 219 -37.21 5.03 -41.79
CA GLY A 219 -37.78 3.67 -41.66
C GLY A 219 -36.94 2.70 -40.81
N CYS A 220 -35.71 3.05 -40.44
CA CYS A 220 -34.86 2.17 -39.64
C CYS A 220 -35.15 2.26 -38.12
N PHE A 221 -35.69 3.37 -37.63
CA PHE A 221 -36.15 3.50 -36.25
C PHE A 221 -37.62 3.92 -36.19
N SER A 222 -38.36 3.34 -35.25
CA SER A 222 -39.81 3.49 -35.03
C SER A 222 -40.11 4.75 -34.22
#